data_AF-A0AAE1UAM4-F1
#
_entry.id   AF-A0AAE1UAM4-F1
#
_cell.length_a   1.000
_cell.length_b   1.000
_cell.length_c   1.000
_cell.angle_alpha   90.00
_cell.angle_beta   90.00
_cell.angle_gamma   90.00
#
_symmetry.space_group_name_H-M   'P 1'
#
loop_
_entity.id
_entity.type
_entity.pdbx_description
1 polymer ?
#
loop_
_entity_poly.entity_id
_entity_poly.type
_entity_poly.pdbx_seq_one_letter_code
_entity_poly.pdbx_strand_id
1 'polypeptide(L)'
;MREISRLLGISRDTVRLWVRRYQEEGHVFTRPRPGGPRFTTPEEDELIRREVERAPLSNAVSRTNTIGRQCHPYGRVAHKETLTEAQREARKMFARCM
;
A
#
# COMPACT_ATOMS: atom_id res chain seq x y z
N MET A 1 -21.38 28.12 -15.70
CA MET A 1 -19.93 27.82 -15.58
C MET A 1 -19.02 28.84 -16.28
N ARG A 2 -19.28 29.25 -17.54
CA ARG A 2 -18.42 30.23 -18.26
C ARG A 2 -18.32 31.59 -17.55
N GLU A 3 -19.42 32.08 -17.00
CA GLU A 3 -19.49 33.37 -16.32
C GLU A 3 -18.67 33.38 -15.02
N ILE A 4 -18.88 32.38 -14.14
CA ILE A 4 -18.10 32.17 -12.90
C ILE A 4 -16.60 32.03 -13.22
N SER A 5 -16.27 31.27 -14.26
CA SER A 5 -14.89 31.07 -14.72
C SER A 5 -14.22 32.39 -15.12
N ARG A 6 -14.93 33.27 -15.85
CA ARG A 6 -14.43 34.60 -16.24
C ARG A 6 -14.30 35.55 -15.04
N LEU A 7 -15.30 35.57 -14.16
CA LEU A 7 -15.32 36.43 -12.98
C LEU A 7 -14.20 36.11 -11.99
N LEU A 8 -13.91 34.82 -11.79
CA LEU A 8 -12.92 34.36 -10.81
C LEU A 8 -11.54 34.07 -11.43
N GLY A 9 -11.40 34.12 -12.76
CA GLY A 9 -10.16 33.73 -13.46
C GLY A 9 -9.81 32.24 -13.31
N ILE A 10 -10.79 31.39 -12.98
CA ILE A 10 -10.59 29.96 -12.72
C ILE A 10 -10.99 29.15 -13.95
N SER A 11 -10.32 28.03 -14.22
CA SER A 11 -10.68 27.15 -15.33
C SER A 11 -12.12 26.63 -15.23
N ARG A 12 -12.80 26.46 -16.37
CA ARG A 12 -14.16 25.87 -16.41
C ARG A 12 -14.23 24.50 -15.75
N ASP A 13 -13.17 23.71 -15.83
CA ASP A 13 -13.15 22.34 -15.29
C ASP A 13 -12.99 22.34 -13.77
N THR A 14 -12.23 23.29 -13.23
CA THR A 14 -12.18 23.51 -11.76
C THR A 14 -13.55 23.93 -11.23
N VAL A 15 -14.25 24.85 -11.90
CA VAL A 15 -15.61 25.25 -11.51
C VAL A 15 -16.56 24.04 -11.56
N ARG A 16 -16.45 23.20 -12.60
CA ARG A 16 -17.25 21.98 -12.73
C ARG A 16 -16.98 20.99 -11.59
N LEU A 17 -15.71 20.77 -11.27
CA LEU A 17 -15.29 19.90 -10.18
C LEU A 17 -15.86 20.38 -8.84
N TRP A 18 -15.79 21.68 -8.56
CA TRP A 18 -16.33 22.24 -7.32
C TRP A 18 -17.84 22.09 -7.21
N VAL A 19 -18.59 22.39 -8.28
CA VAL A 19 -20.05 22.21 -8.30
C VAL A 19 -20.40 20.75 -8.07
N ARG A 20 -19.72 19.82 -8.76
CA ARG A 20 -19.95 18.38 -8.60
C ARG A 20 -19.67 17.91 -7.17
N ARG A 21 -18.52 18.30 -6.59
CA ARG A 21 -18.19 17.96 -5.19
C ARG A 21 -19.20 18.52 -4.21
N TYR A 22 -19.62 19.76 -4.41
CA TYR A 22 -20.63 20.36 -3.55
C TYR A 22 -21.96 19.60 -3.61
N GLN A 23 -22.38 19.14 -4.79
CA GLN A 23 -23.58 18.32 -4.95
C GLN A 23 -23.45 16.92 -4.33
N GLU A 24 -22.27 16.30 -4.40
CA GLU A 24 -22.04 14.95 -3.87
C GLU A 24 -21.75 14.92 -2.35
N GLU A 25 -20.97 15.88 -1.84
CA GLU A 25 -20.43 15.89 -0.47
C GLU A 25 -21.03 17.00 0.42
N GLY A 26 -21.68 18.01 -0.17
CA GLY A 26 -22.14 19.21 0.56
C GLY A 26 -21.03 20.23 0.88
N HIS A 27 -19.78 19.97 0.47
CA HIS A 27 -18.65 20.88 0.68
C HIS A 27 -17.60 20.81 -0.42
N VAL A 28 -16.75 21.84 -0.51
CA VAL A 28 -15.64 21.93 -1.49
C VAL A 28 -14.24 21.83 -0.84
N PHE A 29 -14.17 21.40 0.42
CA PHE A 29 -12.91 21.30 1.15
C PHE A 29 -11.89 20.36 0.48
N THR A 30 -10.62 20.64 0.73
CA THR A 30 -9.52 19.77 0.30
C THR A 30 -9.64 18.43 1.02
N ARG A 31 -9.91 17.36 0.27
CA ARG A 31 -9.85 16.01 0.84
C ARG A 31 -8.43 15.74 1.31
N PRO A 32 -8.23 15.12 2.49
CA PRO A 32 -6.92 14.60 2.84
C PRO A 32 -6.46 13.67 1.72
N ARG A 33 -5.18 13.79 1.29
CA ARG A 33 -4.66 12.87 0.28
C ARG A 33 -4.81 11.45 0.83
N PRO A 34 -5.47 10.52 0.11
CA PRO A 34 -5.51 9.15 0.55
C PRO A 34 -4.06 8.67 0.63
N GLY A 35 -3.66 8.14 1.78
CA GLY A 35 -2.40 7.42 1.91
C GLY A 35 -2.39 6.20 1.00
N GLY A 36 -1.20 5.63 0.79
CA GLY A 36 -1.11 4.30 0.19
C GLY A 36 -1.84 3.25 1.05
N PRO A 37 -2.25 2.11 0.47
CA PRO A 37 -2.80 1.01 1.24
C PRO A 37 -1.87 0.61 2.38
N ARG A 38 -2.43 0.28 3.55
CA ARG A 38 -1.63 -0.25 4.67
C ARG A 38 -1.03 -1.59 4.26
N PHE A 39 0.24 -1.78 4.61
CA PHE A 39 0.95 -3.03 4.32
C PHE A 39 0.64 -4.11 5.35
N THR A 40 0.43 -3.72 6.61
CA THR A 40 0.11 -4.62 7.71
C THR A 40 -1.40 -4.69 7.96
N THR A 41 -1.85 -5.89 8.29
CA THR A 41 -3.19 -6.16 8.82
C THR A 41 -3.27 -5.79 10.31
N PRO A 42 -4.47 -5.57 10.86
CA PRO A 42 -4.64 -5.26 12.28
C PRO A 42 -4.10 -6.35 13.23
N GLU A 43 -4.17 -7.61 12.80
CA GLU A 43 -3.65 -8.76 13.57
C GLU A 43 -2.12 -8.76 13.61
N GLU A 44 -1.47 -8.46 12.48
CA GLU A 44 -0.02 -8.29 12.41
C GLU A 44 0.45 -7.11 13.27
N ASP A 45 -0.27 -5.98 13.26
CA ASP A 45 0.05 -4.82 14.11
C ASP A 45 -0.03 -5.17 15.60
N GLU A 46 -0.97 -6.02 16.01
CA GLU A 46 -1.09 -6.51 17.39
C GLU A 46 0.08 -7.44 17.76
N LEU A 47 0.49 -8.33 16.86
CA LEU A 47 1.66 -9.19 17.06
C LEU A 47 2.94 -8.35 17.17
N ILE A 48 3.11 -7.34 16.32
CA ILE A 48 4.22 -6.39 16.39
C ILE A 48 4.24 -5.69 17.75
N ARG A 49 3.08 -5.21 18.22
CA ARG A 49 2.98 -4.52 19.52
C ARG A 49 3.41 -5.41 20.67
N ARG A 50 2.88 -6.65 20.73
CA ARG A 50 3.23 -7.62 21.77
C ARG A 50 4.71 -7.97 21.78
N GLU A 51 5.33 -8.11 20.61
CA GLU A 51 6.76 -8.41 20.52
C GLU A 51 7.62 -7.22 20.95
N VAL A 52 7.20 -5.99 20.66
CA VAL A 52 7.86 -4.78 21.16
C VAL A 52 7.77 -4.69 22.69
N GLU A 53 6.61 -4.98 23.26
CA GLU A 53 6.43 -5.02 24.71
C GLU A 53 7.28 -6.11 25.37
N ARG A 54 7.33 -7.30 24.77
CA ARG A 54 8.14 -8.43 25.26
C ARG A 54 9.64 -8.15 25.17
N ALA A 55 10.10 -7.54 24.09
CA ALA A 55 11.51 -7.32 23.81
C ALA A 55 11.75 -5.89 23.27
N PRO A 56 11.75 -4.87 24.15
CA PRO A 56 11.80 -3.46 23.74
C PRO A 56 13.10 -3.10 23.01
N LEU A 57 14.21 -3.78 23.34
CA LEU A 57 15.53 -3.55 22.75
C LEU A 57 15.81 -4.43 21.51
N SER A 58 14.85 -5.25 21.07
CA SER A 58 15.03 -6.09 19.89
C SER A 58 15.03 -5.26 18.60
N ASN A 59 15.79 -5.69 17.60
CA ASN A 59 15.89 -4.97 16.32
C ASN A 59 14.70 -5.31 15.40
N ALA A 60 14.42 -4.45 14.43
CA ALA A 60 13.28 -4.65 13.53
C ALA A 60 13.39 -5.95 12.71
N VAL A 61 14.61 -6.34 12.33
CA VAL A 61 14.86 -7.56 11.54
C VAL A 61 14.51 -8.82 12.34
N SER A 62 14.92 -8.89 13.61
CA SER A 62 14.61 -9.99 14.51
C SER A 62 13.11 -10.06 14.74
N ARG A 63 12.44 -8.91 14.94
CA ARG A 63 10.96 -8.85 15.08
C ARG A 63 10.24 -9.41 13.86
N THR A 64 10.65 -9.01 12.65
CA THR A 64 10.06 -9.52 11.40
C THR A 64 10.31 -11.01 11.18
N ASN A 65 11.42 -11.55 11.69
CA ASN A 65 11.71 -12.97 11.59
C ASN A 65 10.86 -13.78 12.58
N THR A 66 10.66 -13.28 13.81
CA THR A 66 9.82 -13.92 14.85
C THR A 66 8.35 -13.98 14.45
N ILE A 67 7.81 -12.91 13.87
CA ILE A 67 6.38 -12.83 13.48
C ILE A 67 6.08 -13.70 12.25
N GLY A 68 7.11 -14.19 11.55
CA GLY A 68 6.97 -14.98 10.33
C GLY A 68 6.62 -14.08 9.16
N ARG A 69 7.53 -13.98 8.18
CA ARG A 69 7.29 -13.18 6.97
C ARG A 69 6.09 -13.74 6.19
N GLN A 70 4.94 -13.08 6.28
CA GLN A 70 3.97 -13.05 5.20
C GLN A 70 3.85 -11.62 4.72
N CYS A 71 4.76 -11.26 3.83
CA CYS A 71 4.82 -9.94 3.22
C CYS A 71 5.19 -10.15 1.73
N HIS A 72 4.21 -10.44 0.88
CA HIS A 72 4.40 -10.54 -0.58
C HIS A 72 3.20 -9.90 -1.32
N PRO A 73 3.40 -9.19 -2.45
CA PRO A 73 4.07 -9.72 -3.65
C PRO A 73 5.27 -8.93 -4.17
N TYR A 74 5.68 -7.83 -3.53
CA TYR A 74 6.80 -7.02 -4.02
C TYR A 74 7.87 -6.84 -2.95
N GLY A 75 8.89 -7.71 -2.96
CA GLY A 75 10.17 -7.42 -2.28
C GLY A 75 10.65 -8.40 -1.21
N ARG A 76 11.02 -9.62 -1.64
CA ARG A 76 12.39 -10.17 -1.53
C ARG A 76 12.40 -11.65 -1.96
N VAL A 77 13.19 -11.94 -2.98
CA VAL A 77 13.33 -13.27 -3.61
C VAL A 77 13.83 -14.29 -2.58
N ALA A 78 13.14 -15.43 -2.43
CA ALA A 78 13.65 -16.56 -1.66
C ALA A 78 15.00 -17.02 -2.24
N HIS A 79 15.99 -17.25 -1.37
CA HIS A 79 17.32 -17.75 -1.75
C HIS A 79 17.18 -19.10 -2.49
N LYS A 80 17.98 -19.35 -3.54
CA LYS A 80 17.79 -20.50 -4.46
C LYS A 80 17.79 -21.86 -3.75
N GLU A 81 18.46 -21.95 -2.60
CA GLU A 81 18.69 -23.17 -1.83
C GLU A 81 17.49 -23.60 -0.98
N THR A 82 16.55 -22.69 -0.67
CA THR A 82 15.35 -22.99 0.13
C THR A 82 14.12 -23.35 -0.71
N LEU A 83 14.26 -23.49 -2.03
CA LEU A 83 13.17 -23.91 -2.90
C LEU A 83 12.92 -25.41 -2.76
N THR A 84 11.66 -25.79 -2.53
CA THR A 84 11.24 -27.19 -2.64
C THR A 84 11.45 -27.70 -4.06
N GLU A 85 11.55 -29.02 -4.22
CA GLU A 85 11.87 -29.64 -5.51
C GLU A 85 10.85 -29.25 -6.59
N ALA A 86 9.56 -29.21 -6.24
CA ALA A 86 8.47 -28.74 -7.10
C ALA A 86 8.66 -27.27 -7.56
N GLN A 87 9.11 -26.38 -6.66
CA GLN A 87 9.35 -24.97 -6.99
C GLN A 87 10.59 -24.78 -7.87
N ARG A 88 11.58 -25.67 -7.75
CA ARG A 88 12.79 -25.70 -8.59
C ARG A 88 12.46 -26.15 -10.01
N GLU A 89 11.58 -27.15 -10.16
CA GLU A 89 11.12 -27.63 -11.47
C GLU A 89 10.24 -26.61 -12.19
N ALA A 90 9.31 -25.95 -11.49
CA ALA A 90 8.50 -24.88 -12.06
C ALA A 90 9.35 -23.73 -12.65
N ARG A 91 10.48 -23.41 -11.98
CA ARG A 91 11.46 -22.44 -12.48
C ARG A 91 12.23 -22.93 -13.71
N LYS A 92 12.63 -24.20 -13.75
CA LYS A 92 13.29 -24.81 -14.91
C LYS A 92 12.36 -24.88 -16.13
N MET A 93 11.08 -25.19 -15.91
CA MET A 93 10.04 -25.18 -16.94
C MET A 93 9.88 -23.79 -17.54
N PHE A 94 9.78 -22.76 -16.70
CA PHE A 94 9.63 -21.37 -17.16
C PHE A 94 10.84 -20.87 -17.97
N ALA A 95 12.06 -21.27 -17.58
CA ALA A 95 13.30 -20.89 -18.27
C ALA A 95 13.53 -21.61 -19.61
N ARG A 96 12.83 -22.71 -19.91
CA ARG A 96 12.89 -23.40 -21.22
C ARG A 96 11.87 -22.87 -22.23
N CYS A 97 10.92 -22.06 -21.78
CA CYS A 97 9.91 -21.42 -22.63
C CYS A 97 10.32 -20.01 -23.11
N MET A 98 11.51 -19.53 -22.72
CA MET A 98 12.20 -18.37 -23.31
C MET A 98 13.37 -18.88 -24.15
#